data_AF-A0A2V6Q2W0-F1
#
_entry.id   AF-A0A2V6Q2W0-F1
#
_cell.length_a   1.000
_cell.length_b   1.000
_cell.length_c   1.000
_cell.angle_alpha   90.00
_cell.angle_beta   90.00
_cell.angle_gamma   90.00
#
_symmetry.space_group_name_H-M   'P 1'
#
loop_
_entity.id
_entity.type
_entity.pdbx_description
1 polymer ?
#
loop_
_entity_poly.entity_id
_entity_poly.type
_entity_poly.pdbx_seq_one_letter_code
_entity_poly.pdbx_strand_id
1 'polypeptide(L)'
;MRVYHASVTVRGEEHFEISDVTKSVSSAVHDSGIRQGIAVVNALHTTCALFVNEFQGALVDDLKALVTRLGHADAHLGNALLGRSIALGVRDGELVLGRFQSIIFAELDGPRQRELAVQVIGE
;
A
#
# COMPACT_ATOMS: atom_id res chain seq x y z
N MET A 1 -7.18 22.25 -12.00
CA MET A 1 -7.14 20.84 -11.59
C MET A 1 -5.91 20.19 -12.20
N ARG A 2 -4.97 19.77 -11.36
CA ARG A 2 -3.71 19.12 -11.71
C ARG A 2 -3.85 17.61 -11.52
N VAL A 3 -3.14 16.85 -12.34
CA VAL A 3 -3.02 15.40 -12.21
C VAL A 3 -1.54 15.06 -12.23
N TYR A 4 -1.09 14.29 -11.24
CA TYR A 4 0.29 13.82 -11.11
C TYR A 4 0.31 12.29 -11.06
N HIS A 5 1.33 11.71 -11.67
CA HIS A 5 1.55 10.26 -11.71
C HIS A 5 2.97 9.95 -11.26
N ALA A 6 3.11 8.94 -10.40
CA ALA A 6 4.39 8.38 -10.00
C ALA A 6 4.30 6.87 -9.82
N SER A 7 5.45 6.22 -9.79
CA SER A 7 5.60 4.82 -9.38
C SER A 7 6.49 4.74 -8.14
N VAL A 8 6.14 3.84 -7.22
CA VAL A 8 6.94 3.50 -6.05
C VAL A 8 7.33 2.02 -6.16
N THR A 9 8.63 1.75 -6.22
CA THR A 9 9.14 0.37 -6.20
C THR A 9 9.15 -0.18 -4.78
N VAL A 10 8.61 -1.39 -4.61
CA VAL A 10 8.69 -2.15 -3.35
C VAL A 10 9.42 -3.46 -3.64
N ARG A 11 10.39 -3.82 -2.81
CA ARG A 11 11.14 -5.07 -2.95
C ARG A 11 10.72 -6.01 -1.83
N GLY A 12 10.12 -7.14 -2.19
CA GLY A 12 9.91 -8.26 -1.28
C GLY A 12 11.08 -9.23 -1.35
N GLU A 13 11.65 -9.57 -0.20
CA GLU A 13 12.80 -10.48 -0.03
C GLU A 13 12.34 -11.88 0.42
N GLU A 14 11.13 -11.99 0.97
CA GLU A 14 10.55 -13.23 1.45
C GLU A 14 9.32 -13.65 0.64
N HIS A 15 8.90 -14.91 0.77
CA HIS A 15 7.68 -15.39 0.13
C HIS A 15 6.43 -14.65 0.60
N PHE A 16 6.34 -14.43 1.92
CA PHE A 16 5.32 -13.62 2.56
C PHE A 16 6.02 -12.52 3.35
N GLU A 17 5.73 -11.27 3.03
CA GLU A 17 6.35 -10.12 3.67
C GLU A 17 5.34 -8.99 3.84
N ILE A 18 5.32 -8.39 5.03
CA ILE A 18 4.51 -7.22 5.32
C ILE A 18 5.44 -6.06 5.58
N SER A 19 5.28 -4.97 4.82
CA SER A 19 6.11 -3.78 4.92
C SER A 19 5.29 -2.50 5.02
N ASP A 20 5.83 -1.51 5.73
CA ASP A 20 5.28 -0.16 5.78
C ASP A 20 5.86 0.67 4.63
N VAL A 21 4.99 1.08 3.71
CA VAL A 21 5.34 1.90 2.53
C VAL A 21 4.90 3.35 2.68
N THR A 22 4.45 3.77 3.86
CA THR A 22 3.91 5.12 4.14
C THR A 22 4.88 6.20 3.69
N LYS A 23 6.16 6.11 4.09
CA LYS A 23 7.16 7.13 3.74
C LYS A 23 7.34 7.28 2.22
N SER A 24 7.42 6.16 1.51
CA SER A 24 7.64 6.16 0.06
C SER A 24 6.44 6.72 -0.69
N VAL A 25 5.23 6.37 -0.26
CA VAL A 25 3.99 6.91 -0.84
C VAL A 25 3.80 8.38 -0.49
N SER A 26 4.02 8.79 0.76
CA SER A 26 3.95 10.19 1.18
C SER A 26 4.95 11.06 0.42
N SER A 27 6.17 10.56 0.16
CA SER A 27 7.16 11.28 -0.67
C SER A 27 6.62 11.49 -2.09
N ALA A 28 6.07 10.46 -2.73
CA ALA A 28 5.50 10.59 -4.07
C ALA A 28 4.31 11.57 -4.12
N VAL A 29 3.52 11.65 -3.03
CA VAL A 29 2.44 12.63 -2.90
C VAL A 29 2.98 14.04 -2.70
N HIS A 30 4.00 14.21 -1.86
CA HIS A 30 4.66 15.49 -1.65
C HIS A 30 5.27 16.04 -2.95
N ASP A 31 5.94 15.18 -3.72
CA ASP A 31 6.58 15.50 -5.00
C ASP A 31 5.57 15.94 -6.08
N SER A 32 4.28 15.63 -5.91
CA SER A 32 3.22 16.10 -6.81
C SER A 32 2.99 17.61 -6.76
N GLY A 33 3.37 18.26 -5.65
CA GLY A 33 3.09 19.66 -5.37
C GLY A 33 1.60 20.01 -5.24
N ILE A 34 0.69 19.02 -5.22
CA ILE A 34 -0.76 19.20 -5.00
C ILE A 34 -1.00 19.37 -3.50
N ARG A 35 -1.67 20.45 -3.10
CA ARG A 35 -1.92 20.78 -1.69
C ARG A 35 -3.27 20.30 -1.19
N GLN A 36 -4.29 20.26 -2.03
CA GLN A 36 -5.63 19.81 -1.68
C GLN A 36 -6.15 18.85 -2.75
N GLY A 37 -6.55 17.64 -2.37
CA GLY A 37 -7.00 16.66 -3.35
C GLY A 37 -7.16 15.24 -2.82
N ILE A 38 -6.96 14.28 -3.72
CA ILE A 38 -7.02 12.85 -3.44
C ILE A 38 -5.81 12.14 -4.08
N ALA A 39 -5.21 11.22 -3.32
CA ALA A 39 -4.18 10.31 -3.78
C ALA A 39 -4.76 8.90 -3.87
N VAL A 40 -4.71 8.31 -5.05
CA VAL A 40 -5.07 6.91 -5.30
C VAL A 40 -3.79 6.12 -5.50
N VAL A 41 -3.62 5.05 -4.74
CA VAL A 41 -2.45 4.17 -4.79
C VAL A 41 -2.90 2.76 -5.15
N ASN A 42 -2.30 2.16 -6.16
CA ASN A 42 -2.66 0.84 -6.65
C ASN A 42 -1.44 -0.09 -6.65
N ALA A 43 -1.59 -1.26 -6.04
CA ALA A 43 -0.77 -2.41 -6.36
C ALA A 43 -1.16 -2.95 -7.75
N LEU A 44 -0.18 -3.07 -8.65
CA LEU A 44 -0.39 -3.48 -10.04
C LEU A 44 -0.33 -5.00 -10.25
N HIS A 45 -0.41 -5.78 -9.17
CA HIS A 45 -0.33 -7.24 -9.23
C HIS A 45 -1.47 -7.89 -8.46
N THR A 46 -1.81 -9.12 -8.86
CA THR A 46 -2.91 -9.90 -8.28
C THR A 46 -2.47 -10.81 -7.13
N THR A 47 -1.19 -10.75 -6.74
CA THR A 47 -0.58 -11.59 -5.70
C THR A 47 0.14 -10.76 -4.62
N CYS A 48 -0.23 -9.49 -4.48
CA CYS A 48 0.19 -8.63 -3.37
C CYS A 48 -0.98 -7.73 -2.97
N ALA A 49 -0.97 -7.19 -1.75
CA ALA A 49 -2.05 -6.35 -1.25
C ALA A 49 -1.56 -4.99 -0.76
N LEU A 50 -2.48 -4.02 -0.73
CA LEU A 50 -2.24 -2.67 -0.24
C LEU A 50 -3.45 -2.19 0.56
N PHE A 51 -3.23 -1.84 1.82
CA PHE A 51 -4.29 -1.42 2.74
C PHE A 51 -3.77 -0.46 3.81
N VAL A 52 -4.67 0.09 4.64
CA VAL A 52 -4.32 1.01 5.73
C VAL A 52 -4.65 0.38 7.07
N ASN A 53 -3.68 0.30 7.96
CA ASN A 53 -3.84 -0.16 9.35
C ASN A 53 -2.63 0.27 10.20
N GLU A 54 -2.61 -0.09 11.48
CA GLU A 54 -1.46 0.12 12.37
C GLU A 54 -0.35 -0.88 12.07
N PHE A 55 0.83 -0.40 11.68
CA PHE A 55 1.98 -1.27 11.43
C PHE A 55 2.65 -1.68 12.75
N GLN A 56 2.26 -2.84 13.26
CA GLN A 56 2.79 -3.44 14.49
C GLN A 56 3.01 -4.94 14.34
N GLY A 57 3.90 -5.51 15.16
CA GLY A 57 4.25 -6.94 15.08
C GLY A 57 3.04 -7.87 15.21
N ALA A 58 2.12 -7.58 16.13
CA ALA A 58 0.91 -8.39 16.33
C ALA A 58 0.04 -8.48 15.06
N LEU A 59 -0.12 -7.38 14.31
CA LEU A 59 -0.85 -7.39 13.04
C LEU A 59 -0.16 -8.29 12.01
N VAL A 60 1.17 -8.27 11.97
CA VAL A 60 1.95 -9.12 11.05
C VAL A 60 1.68 -10.60 11.36
N ASP A 61 1.67 -10.98 12.63
CA ASP A 61 1.39 -12.35 13.05
C ASP A 61 -0.05 -12.76 12.76
N ASP A 62 -1.02 -11.87 12.98
CA ASP A 62 -2.43 -12.10 12.66
C ASP A 62 -2.66 -12.29 11.15
N LEU A 63 -1.99 -11.48 10.31
CA LEU A 63 -2.06 -11.61 8.85
C LEU A 63 -1.43 -12.92 8.37
N LYS A 64 -0.30 -13.34 8.95
CA LYS A 64 0.29 -14.66 8.67
C LYS A 64 -0.68 -15.78 9.01
N ALA A 65 -1.34 -15.70 10.15
CA ALA A 65 -2.33 -16.69 10.58
C ALA A 65 -3.55 -16.70 9.64
N LEU A 66 -4.04 -15.53 9.23
CA LEU A 66 -5.14 -15.40 8.28
C LEU A 66 -4.79 -16.06 6.93
N VAL A 67 -3.64 -15.72 6.34
CA VAL A 67 -3.21 -16.26 5.04
C VAL A 67 -2.95 -17.77 5.12
N THR A 68 -2.41 -18.25 6.23
CA THR A 68 -2.28 -19.69 6.50
C THR A 68 -3.64 -20.38 6.44
N ARG A 69 -4.66 -19.83 7.11
CA ARG A 69 -6.04 -20.38 7.12
C ARG A 69 -6.72 -20.36 5.77
N LEU A 70 -6.33 -19.45 4.87
CA LEU A 70 -6.82 -19.40 3.49
C LEU A 70 -6.23 -20.51 2.60
N GLY A 71 -5.32 -21.35 3.13
CA GLY A 71 -4.73 -22.47 2.39
C GLY A 71 -3.25 -22.29 2.06
N HIS A 72 -2.49 -21.63 2.94
CA HIS A 72 -1.03 -21.45 2.90
C HIS A 72 -0.42 -20.68 1.71
N ALA A 73 -1.08 -20.50 0.57
CA ALA A 73 -0.43 -19.96 -0.62
C ALA A 73 -1.34 -19.32 -1.67
N ASP A 74 -2.65 -19.14 -1.42
CA ASP A 74 -3.49 -18.46 -2.40
C ASP A 74 -3.33 -16.94 -2.27
N ALA A 75 -2.27 -16.44 -2.90
CA ALA A 75 -1.96 -15.03 -2.97
C ALA A 75 -3.07 -14.22 -3.68
N HIS A 76 -3.88 -14.85 -4.54
CA HIS A 76 -5.02 -14.21 -5.18
C HIS A 76 -6.18 -14.01 -4.20
N LEU A 77 -6.48 -15.00 -3.37
CA LEU A 77 -7.49 -14.85 -2.30
C LEU A 77 -7.04 -13.83 -1.25
N GLY A 78 -5.76 -13.85 -0.88
CA GLY A 78 -5.20 -12.84 0.02
C GLY A 78 -5.32 -11.42 -0.55
N ASN A 79 -5.00 -11.22 -1.84
CA ASN A 79 -5.22 -9.96 -2.54
C ASN A 79 -6.70 -9.55 -2.54
N ALA A 80 -7.61 -10.47 -2.84
CA ALA A 80 -9.04 -10.20 -2.90
C ALA A 80 -9.62 -9.75 -1.54
N LEU A 81 -9.09 -10.28 -0.44
CA LEU A 81 -9.55 -9.97 0.92
C LEU A 81 -8.92 -8.70 1.50
N LEU A 82 -7.61 -8.52 1.31
CA LEU A 82 -6.87 -7.38 1.87
C LEU A 82 -7.00 -6.13 1.01
N GLY A 83 -7.28 -6.29 -0.28
CA GLY A 83 -7.43 -5.20 -1.23
C GLY A 83 -6.13 -4.87 -1.98
N ARG A 84 -6.30 -4.19 -3.11
CA ARG A 84 -5.20 -3.84 -4.02
C ARG A 84 -4.95 -2.34 -4.12
N SER A 85 -5.85 -1.52 -3.60
CA SER A 85 -5.81 -0.08 -3.79
C SER A 85 -6.40 0.66 -2.61
N ILE A 86 -5.89 1.86 -2.41
CA ILE A 86 -6.34 2.79 -1.38
C ILE A 86 -6.56 4.16 -2.01
N ALA A 87 -7.50 4.90 -1.43
CA ALA A 87 -7.75 6.29 -1.76
C ALA A 87 -7.67 7.12 -0.48
N LEU A 88 -6.78 8.10 -0.45
CA LEU A 88 -6.49 8.93 0.70
C LEU A 88 -6.65 10.40 0.32
N GLY A 89 -7.16 11.20 1.25
CA GLY A 89 -7.18 12.65 1.07
C GLY A 89 -5.76 13.22 1.07
N VAL A 90 -5.56 14.32 0.35
CA VAL A 90 -4.37 15.16 0.44
C VAL A 90 -4.80 16.50 1.02
N ARG A 91 -4.17 16.91 2.14
CA ARG A 91 -4.40 18.19 2.78
C ARG A 91 -3.09 18.83 3.14
N ASP A 92 -2.94 20.09 2.75
CA ASP A 92 -1.75 20.89 2.95
C ASP A 92 -0.46 20.33 2.32
N GLY A 93 -0.59 19.45 1.32
CA GLY A 93 0.53 18.75 0.67
C GLY A 93 0.86 17.39 1.27
N GLU A 94 0.12 16.97 2.30
CA GLU A 94 0.35 15.74 3.04
C GLU A 94 -0.84 14.78 2.93
N LEU A 95 -0.55 13.48 3.03
CA LEU A 95 -1.60 12.46 3.13
C LEU A 95 -2.40 12.62 4.43
N VAL A 96 -3.73 12.56 4.32
CA VAL A 96 -4.62 12.54 5.47
C VAL A 96 -4.65 11.14 6.05
N LEU A 97 -3.83 10.93 7.08
CA LEU A 97 -3.75 9.70 7.86
C LEU A 97 -3.95 10.01 9.35
N GLY A 98 -4.59 9.08 10.06
CA GLY A 98 -4.67 9.09 11.52
C GLY A 98 -3.32 8.76 12.17
N ARG A 99 -3.20 9.06 13.46
CA ARG A 99 -1.96 8.88 14.24
C ARG A 99 -1.36 7.46 14.15
N PHE A 100 -2.21 6.44 14.06
CA PHE A 100 -1.83 5.03 14.02
C PHE A 100 -2.08 4.39 12.65
N GLN A 101 -2.31 5.18 11.60
CA GLN A 101 -2.54 4.65 10.26
C GLN A 101 -1.25 4.68 9.45
N SER A 102 -0.79 3.49 9.07
CA SER A 102 0.26 3.25 8.08
C SER A 102 -0.35 2.72 6.78
N ILE A 103 0.29 3.00 5.66
CA ILE A 103 0.05 2.33 4.39
C ILE A 103 0.90 1.07 4.36
N ILE A 104 0.23 -0.07 4.38
CA ILE A 104 0.86 -1.38 4.49
C ILE A 104 0.79 -2.09 3.15
N PHE A 105 1.93 -2.60 2.73
CA PHE A 105 2.08 -3.49 1.58
C PHE A 105 2.28 -4.93 2.07
N ALA A 106 1.55 -5.86 1.46
CA ALA A 106 1.73 -7.30 1.71
C ALA A 106 2.18 -8.00 0.42
N GLU A 107 3.40 -8.50 0.41
CA GLU A 107 3.84 -9.50 -0.57
C GLU A 107 3.32 -10.87 -0.15
N LEU A 108 2.64 -11.56 -1.07
CA LEU A 108 2.00 -12.85 -0.80
C LEU A 108 2.53 -13.97 -1.71
N ASP A 109 3.38 -13.63 -2.69
CA ASP A 109 3.97 -14.53 -3.69
C ASP A 109 5.39 -14.08 -4.07
N GLY A 110 6.16 -13.71 -3.04
CA GLY A 110 7.53 -13.25 -3.17
C GLY A 110 8.53 -14.41 -3.28
N PRO A 111 9.85 -14.13 -3.34
CA PRO A 111 10.43 -12.78 -3.40
C PRO A 111 10.27 -12.15 -4.79
N ARG A 112 9.78 -10.91 -4.85
CA ARG A 112 9.59 -10.17 -6.10
C ARG A 112 9.76 -8.67 -5.89
N GLN A 113 10.23 -8.00 -6.95
CA GLN A 113 10.10 -6.54 -7.04
C GLN A 113 8.71 -6.21 -7.59
N ARG A 114 8.03 -5.26 -6.95
CA ARG A 114 6.66 -4.82 -7.25
C ARG A 114 6.63 -3.32 -7.46
N GLU A 115 5.60 -2.86 -8.16
CA GLU A 115 5.35 -1.44 -8.35
C GLU A 115 3.97 -1.03 -7.81
N LEU A 116 3.96 0.09 -7.11
CA LEU A 116 2.75 0.80 -6.71
C LEU A 116 2.58 2.01 -7.63
N ALA A 117 1.45 2.11 -8.32
CA ALA A 117 1.09 3.31 -9.07
C ALA A 117 0.43 4.32 -8.13
N VAL A 118 0.97 5.54 -8.08
CA VAL A 118 0.42 6.67 -7.33
C VAL A 118 -0.14 7.68 -8.32
N GLN A 119 -1.42 8.03 -8.17
CA GLN A 119 -2.05 9.13 -8.89
C GLN A 119 -2.57 10.14 -7.88
N VAL A 120 -2.21 11.41 -8.06
CA VAL A 120 -2.71 12.51 -7.23
C VAL A 120 -3.48 13.48 -8.10
N ILE A 121 -4.71 13.82 -7.68
CA ILE A 121 -5.60 14.74 -8.41
C ILE A 121 -6.04 15.82 -7.44
N GLY A 122 -5.88 17.08 -7.84
CA GLY A 122 -6.25 18.20 -6.98
C GLY A 122 -5.75 19.55 -7.44
N GLU A 123 -5.57 20.45 -6.49
CA GLU A 123 -5.03 21.80 -6.69
C GLU A 123 -3.86 22.13 -5.79
#